data_AF-A0A846ZYI2-F1
#
_entry.id   AF-A0A846ZYI2-F1
#
_cell.length_a   1.000
_cell.length_b   1.000
_cell.length_c   1.000
_cell.angle_alpha   90.00
_cell.angle_beta   90.00
_cell.angle_gamma   90.00
#
_symmetry.space_group_name_H-M   'P 1'
#
loop_
_entity.id
_entity.type
_entity.pdbx_description
1 polymer ?
#
loop_
_entity_poly.entity_id
_entity_poly.type
_entity_poly.pdbx_seq_one_letter_code
_entity_poly.pdbx_strand_id
1 'polypeptide(L)'
;AIGQGYKVFVLQFMKGRKYGEFIAAEKYLSNITIKMSGLDSFVMRDHPAAIDIDMARKGLDIARKAIMSGKYDMVILDEINVALDFKLVDLKDVMKLIKNKPAHVDLILTGRYAPKEIIKLADTVSDVQEIKHHYNAGIKDRAGIEY
;
A
#
# COMPACT_ATOMS: atom_id res chain seq x y z
N ALA A 1 0.42 1.40 -16.51
CA ALA A 1 -0.56 2.49 -16.32
C ALA A 1 -0.03 3.84 -16.83
N ILE A 2 0.90 4.51 -16.15
CA ILE A 2 1.31 5.90 -16.48
C ILE A 2 1.80 6.09 -17.93
N GLY A 3 2.63 5.17 -18.44
CA GLY A 3 3.09 5.22 -19.84
C GLY A 3 1.98 5.08 -20.89
N GLN A 4 0.79 4.67 -20.47
CA GLN A 4 -0.43 4.59 -21.29
C GLN A 4 -1.39 5.77 -21.01
N GLY A 5 -0.93 6.82 -20.32
CA GLY A 5 -1.71 8.02 -20.01
C GLY A 5 -2.61 7.94 -18.77
N TYR A 6 -2.64 6.79 -18.08
CA TYR A 6 -3.48 6.62 -16.89
C TYR A 6 -2.96 7.38 -15.68
N LYS A 7 -3.89 7.84 -14.85
CA LYS A 7 -3.66 8.50 -13.57
C LYS A 7 -3.61 7.46 -12.46
N VAL A 8 -2.49 7.43 -11.74
CA VAL A 8 -2.24 6.46 -10.68
C VAL A 8 -2.19 7.15 -9.33
N PHE A 9 -2.85 6.58 -8.33
CA PHE A 9 -2.72 6.96 -6.93
C PHE A 9 -2.03 5.84 -6.16
N VAL A 10 -1.05 6.17 -5.33
CA VAL A 10 -0.39 5.24 -4.43
C VAL A 10 -0.52 5.76 -3.01
N LEU A 11 -1.01 4.90 -2.12
CA LEU A 11 -0.98 5.14 -0.68
C LEU A 11 -0.08 4.10 -0.03
N GLN A 12 0.96 4.56 0.64
CA GLN A 12 1.88 3.72 1.40
C GLN A 12 1.49 3.71 2.88
N PHE A 13 1.03 2.57 3.37
CA PHE A 13 0.78 2.36 4.78
C PHE A 13 2.09 2.09 5.53
N MET A 14 2.16 2.50 6.80
CA MET A 14 3.30 2.22 7.69
C MET A 14 4.65 2.79 7.21
N LYS A 15 4.63 3.79 6.30
CA LYS A 15 5.81 4.51 5.82
C LYS A 15 5.71 5.99 6.19
N GLY A 16 6.78 6.55 6.75
CA GLY A 16 6.87 7.96 7.13
C GLY A 16 8.00 8.75 6.45
N ARG A 17 8.82 8.10 5.60
CA ARG A 17 9.95 8.73 4.90
C ARG A 17 9.88 8.50 3.39
N LYS A 18 10.46 9.42 2.62
CA LYS A 18 10.58 9.30 1.17
C LYS A 18 11.72 8.34 0.81
N TYR A 19 11.40 7.26 0.10
CA TYR A 19 12.36 6.32 -0.49
C TYR A 19 12.70 6.70 -1.94
N GLY A 20 13.72 6.07 -2.52
CA GLY A 20 14.18 6.35 -3.89
C GLY A 20 13.05 6.35 -4.94
N GLU A 21 12.09 5.42 -4.86
CA GLU A 21 10.96 5.36 -5.79
C GLU A 21 10.01 6.56 -5.65
N PHE A 22 9.82 7.07 -4.43
CA PHE A 22 9.05 8.29 -4.19
C PHE A 22 9.73 9.48 -4.86
N ILE A 23 11.04 9.62 -4.65
CA ILE A 23 11.83 10.73 -5.17
C ILE A 23 11.82 10.71 -6.71
N ALA A 24 12.00 9.53 -7.31
CA ALA A 24 11.95 9.36 -8.75
C ALA A 24 10.55 9.66 -9.32
N ALA A 25 9.50 9.17 -8.68
CA ALA A 25 8.12 9.42 -9.10
C ALA A 25 7.76 10.91 -9.03
N GLU A 26 8.08 11.58 -7.92
CA GLU A 26 7.83 13.02 -7.74
C GLU A 26 8.57 13.87 -8.78
N LYS A 27 9.78 13.45 -9.15
CA LYS A 27 10.62 14.20 -10.10
C LYS A 27 10.26 13.96 -11.57
N TYR A 28 9.86 12.74 -11.93
CA TYR A 28 9.79 12.33 -13.34
C TYR A 28 8.40 11.88 -13.83
N LEU A 29 7.44 11.64 -12.94
CA LEU A 29 6.13 11.07 -13.30
C LEU A 29 4.99 12.04 -12.96
N SER A 30 4.47 12.74 -13.96
CA SER A 30 3.40 13.75 -13.77
C SER A 30 2.02 13.17 -13.45
N ASN A 31 1.75 11.92 -13.83
CA ASN A 31 0.45 11.25 -13.66
C ASN A 31 0.38 10.32 -12.45
N ILE A 32 1.34 10.39 -11.53
CA ILE A 32 1.29 9.65 -10.26
C ILE A 32 1.10 10.59 -9.09
N THR A 33 0.22 10.20 -8.17
CA THR A 33 0.11 10.85 -6.86
C THR A 33 0.50 9.84 -5.80
N ILE A 34 1.56 10.10 -5.04
CA ILE A 34 1.97 9.25 -3.92
C ILE A 34 1.67 9.97 -2.61
N LYS A 35 1.06 9.23 -1.67
CA LYS A 35 0.82 9.65 -0.30
C LYS A 35 1.36 8.59 0.65
N MET A 36 1.82 9.04 1.82
CA MET A 36 2.33 8.19 2.88
C MET A 36 1.43 8.33 4.11
N SER A 37 1.28 7.23 4.85
CA SER A 37 0.42 7.11 6.01
C SER A 37 1.09 6.20 7.04
N GLY A 38 2.04 6.77 7.78
CA GLY A 38 2.75 6.10 8.86
C GLY A 38 3.86 6.98 9.42
N LEU A 39 4.43 6.55 10.52
CA LEU A 39 5.60 7.17 11.12
C LEU A 39 6.89 6.65 10.45
N ASP A 40 7.99 7.39 10.62
CA ASP A 40 9.34 6.89 10.30
C ASP A 40 9.88 6.05 11.47
N SER A 41 9.10 5.06 11.88
CA SER A 41 9.39 4.17 13.01
C SER A 41 8.69 2.83 12.84
N PHE A 42 9.20 1.81 13.51
CA PHE A 42 8.59 0.49 13.50
C PHE A 42 7.25 0.47 14.23
N VAL A 43 6.27 -0.17 13.62
CA VAL A 43 4.99 -0.49 14.26
C VAL A 43 5.11 -1.83 14.97
N MET A 44 4.72 -1.89 16.23
CA MET A 44 4.67 -3.15 16.98
C MET A 44 3.43 -3.96 16.60
N ARG A 45 3.62 -5.18 16.09
CA ARG A 45 2.53 -6.02 15.57
C ARG A 45 1.43 -6.32 16.59
N ASP A 46 1.79 -6.74 17.79
CA ASP A 46 0.83 -7.18 18.81
C ASP A 46 0.25 -6.02 19.64
N HIS A 47 0.98 -4.91 19.70
CA HIS A 47 0.66 -3.72 20.49
C HIS A 47 0.95 -2.42 19.73
N PRO A 48 0.27 -2.16 18.60
CA PRO A 48 0.50 -0.95 17.82
C PRO A 48 0.17 0.29 18.64
N ALA A 49 0.93 1.37 18.45
CA ALA A 49 0.65 2.61 19.15
C ALA A 49 -0.65 3.24 18.62
N ALA A 50 -1.34 4.01 19.47
CA ALA A 50 -2.59 4.67 19.07
C ALA A 50 -2.41 5.59 17.84
N ILE A 51 -1.21 6.20 17.71
CA ILE A 51 -0.86 7.04 16.56
C ILE A 51 -0.75 6.24 15.26
N ASP A 52 -0.24 5.00 15.29
CA ASP A 52 -0.14 4.14 14.10
C ASP A 52 -1.53 3.77 13.58
N ILE A 53 -2.45 3.45 14.50
CA ILE A 53 -3.85 3.14 14.19
C ILE A 53 -4.55 4.38 13.59
N ASP A 54 -4.38 5.55 14.20
CA ASP A 54 -4.98 6.79 13.71
C ASP A 54 -4.45 7.17 12.32
N MET A 55 -3.14 7.08 12.10
CA MET A 55 -2.54 7.34 10.80
C MET A 55 -3.06 6.37 9.74
N ALA A 56 -3.08 5.07 10.02
CA ALA A 56 -3.56 4.07 9.08
C ALA A 56 -5.05 4.26 8.73
N ARG A 57 -5.90 4.60 9.70
CA ARG A 57 -7.32 4.92 9.45
C ARG A 57 -7.49 6.17 8.58
N LYS A 58 -6.73 7.23 8.86
CA LYS A 58 -6.68 8.43 8.01
C LYS A 58 -6.18 8.10 6.60
N GLY A 59 -5.19 7.23 6.48
CA GLY A 59 -4.73 6.68 5.20
C GLY A 59 -5.86 6.01 4.44
N LEU A 60 -6.56 5.08 5.07
CA LEU A 60 -7.68 4.37 4.45
C LEU A 60 -8.78 5.33 4.00
N ASP A 61 -9.04 6.40 4.75
CA ASP A 61 -9.98 7.46 4.35
C ASP A 61 -9.51 8.24 3.12
N ILE A 62 -8.22 8.55 3.03
CA ILE A 62 -7.60 9.18 1.86
C ILE A 62 -7.72 8.27 0.64
N ALA A 63 -7.40 6.98 0.78
CA ALA A 63 -7.54 5.99 -0.28
C ALA A 63 -8.98 5.88 -0.76
N ARG A 64 -9.95 5.80 0.16
CA ARG A 64 -11.38 5.75 -0.18
C ARG A 64 -11.80 6.97 -0.99
N LYS A 65 -11.37 8.17 -0.58
CA LYS A 65 -11.64 9.40 -1.34
C LYS A 65 -11.01 9.36 -2.73
N ALA A 66 -9.77 8.89 -2.85
CA ALA A 66 -9.10 8.75 -4.14
C ALA A 66 -9.85 7.79 -5.08
N ILE A 67 -10.22 6.61 -4.59
CA ILE A 67 -10.96 5.58 -5.35
C ILE A 67 -12.33 6.11 -5.79
N MET A 68 -13.09 6.68 -4.86
CA MET A 68 -14.46 7.15 -5.15
C MET A 68 -14.50 8.43 -5.97
N SER A 69 -13.39 9.17 -6.08
CA SER A 69 -13.33 10.40 -6.89
C SER A 69 -13.49 10.16 -8.40
N GLY A 70 -13.23 8.92 -8.87
CA GLY A 70 -13.21 8.60 -10.30
C GLY A 70 -12.06 9.25 -11.09
N LYS A 71 -11.19 10.04 -10.43
CA LYS A 71 -10.07 10.77 -11.06
C LYS A 71 -8.91 9.86 -11.47
N TYR A 72 -8.76 8.73 -10.78
CA TYR A 72 -7.65 7.79 -10.96
C TYR A 72 -8.16 6.54 -11.66
N ASP A 73 -7.37 6.03 -12.59
CA ASP A 73 -7.66 4.77 -13.28
C ASP A 73 -7.11 3.58 -12.47
N MET A 74 -6.09 3.82 -11.64
CA MET A 74 -5.46 2.80 -10.80
C MET A 74 -5.13 3.36 -9.42
N VAL A 75 -5.44 2.58 -8.39
CA VAL A 75 -5.12 2.86 -6.99
C VAL A 75 -4.33 1.71 -6.38
N ILE A 76 -3.17 2.01 -5.83
CA ILE A 76 -2.27 1.06 -5.16
C ILE A 76 -2.29 1.34 -3.67
N LEU A 77 -2.69 0.34 -2.88
CA LEU A 77 -2.66 0.35 -1.42
C LEU A 77 -1.45 -0.49 -0.99
N ASP A 78 -0.32 0.18 -0.86
CA ASP A 78 0.96 -0.44 -0.53
C ASP A 78 1.04 -0.77 0.97
N GLU A 79 1.35 -2.02 1.30
CA GLU A 79 1.42 -2.59 2.66
C GLU A 79 0.09 -2.64 3.45
N ILE A 80 -1.05 -2.53 2.75
CA ILE A 80 -2.38 -2.64 3.38
C ILE A 80 -2.64 -4.02 4.02
N ASN A 81 -2.09 -5.09 3.44
CA ASN A 81 -2.26 -6.44 4.01
C ASN A 81 -1.56 -6.55 5.37
N VAL A 82 -0.38 -5.93 5.51
CA VAL A 82 0.34 -5.87 6.78
C VAL A 82 -0.42 -4.98 7.78
N ALA A 83 -0.96 -3.84 7.33
CA ALA A 83 -1.78 -2.98 8.18
C ALA A 83 -3.05 -3.70 8.72
N LEU A 84 -3.65 -4.60 7.93
CA LEU A 84 -4.75 -5.47 8.35
C LEU A 84 -4.29 -6.51 9.38
N ASP A 85 -3.18 -7.20 9.11
CA ASP A 85 -2.60 -8.20 10.00
C ASP A 85 -2.21 -7.58 11.37
N PHE A 86 -1.75 -6.33 11.36
CA PHE A 86 -1.38 -5.55 12.55
C PHE A 86 -2.59 -4.87 13.21
N LYS A 87 -3.81 -5.12 12.71
CA LYS A 87 -5.08 -4.57 13.22
C LYS A 87 -5.13 -3.03 13.24
N LEU A 88 -4.39 -2.37 12.36
CA LEU A 88 -4.39 -0.91 12.22
C LEU A 88 -5.65 -0.41 11.51
N VAL A 89 -6.20 -1.23 10.63
CA VAL A 89 -7.43 -0.99 9.87
C VAL A 89 -8.38 -2.19 9.97
N ASP A 90 -9.68 -1.96 9.80
CA ASP A 90 -10.69 -3.02 9.86
C ASP A 90 -10.82 -3.73 8.50
N LEU A 91 -10.82 -5.07 8.52
CA LEU A 91 -11.04 -5.91 7.34
C LEU A 91 -12.35 -5.58 6.62
N LYS A 92 -13.42 -5.31 7.36
CA LYS A 92 -14.73 -4.97 6.79
C LYS A 92 -14.68 -3.69 5.97
N ASP A 93 -13.91 -2.70 6.41
CA ASP A 93 -13.77 -1.44 5.69
C ASP A 93 -13.02 -1.63 4.37
N VAL A 94 -11.95 -2.44 4.37
CA VAL A 94 -11.19 -2.77 3.15
C VAL A 94 -12.04 -3.62 2.20
N MET A 95 -12.74 -4.65 2.69
CA MET A 95 -13.67 -5.42 1.86
C MET A 95 -14.79 -4.57 1.25
N LYS A 96 -15.33 -3.63 2.03
CA LYS A 96 -16.36 -2.70 1.53
C LYS A 96 -15.80 -1.83 0.41
N LEU A 97 -14.56 -1.38 0.53
CA LEU A 97 -13.88 -0.58 -0.47
C LEU A 97 -13.61 -1.38 -1.76
N ILE A 98 -13.17 -2.65 -1.65
CA ILE A 98 -13.00 -3.55 -2.81
C ILE A 98 -14.33 -3.73 -3.55
N LYS A 99 -15.42 -4.00 -2.82
CA LYS A 99 -16.75 -4.27 -3.42
C LYS A 99 -17.42 -3.06 -4.06
N ASN A 100 -17.14 -1.86 -3.55
CA ASN A 100 -17.84 -0.64 -3.98
C ASN A 100 -16.98 0.30 -4.84
N LYS A 101 -15.73 -0.09 -5.17
CA LYS A 101 -14.90 0.72 -6.07
C LYS A 101 -15.62 0.92 -7.42
N PRO A 102 -15.47 2.09 -8.08
CA PRO A 102 -15.97 2.24 -9.44
C PRO A 102 -15.36 1.19 -10.37
N ALA A 103 -16.15 0.73 -11.35
CA ALA A 103 -15.75 -0.38 -12.22
C ALA A 103 -14.47 -0.10 -13.03
N HIS A 104 -14.23 1.16 -13.39
CA HIS A 104 -13.05 1.58 -14.16
C HIS A 104 -11.76 1.71 -13.34
N VAL A 105 -11.84 1.61 -12.01
CA VAL A 105 -10.68 1.78 -11.13
C VAL A 105 -10.05 0.43 -10.86
N ASP A 106 -8.83 0.21 -11.31
CA ASP A 106 -8.00 -0.91 -10.89
C ASP A 106 -7.51 -0.69 -9.45
N LEU A 107 -7.69 -1.69 -8.58
CA LEU A 107 -7.31 -1.62 -7.18
C LEU A 107 -6.29 -2.70 -6.87
N ILE A 108 -5.08 -2.30 -6.49
CA ILE A 108 -3.95 -3.18 -6.17
C ILE A 108 -3.67 -3.11 -4.68
N LEU A 109 -3.58 -4.26 -4.02
CA LEU A 109 -3.23 -4.38 -2.61
C LEU A 109 -1.91 -5.14 -2.50
N THR A 110 -0.95 -4.62 -1.74
CA THR A 110 0.35 -5.28 -1.51
C THR A 110 0.57 -5.55 -0.03
N GLY A 111 1.66 -6.27 0.25
CA GLY A 111 2.08 -6.65 1.59
C GLY A 111 1.81 -8.12 1.88
N ARG A 112 2.55 -8.64 2.87
CA ARG A 112 2.43 -10.02 3.37
C ARG A 112 1.09 -10.23 4.09
N TYR A 113 0.72 -11.49 4.29
CA TYR A 113 -0.42 -11.90 5.12
C TYR A 113 -1.79 -11.42 4.62
N ALA A 114 -1.98 -11.40 3.29
CA ALA A 114 -3.28 -11.08 2.69
C ALA A 114 -4.41 -11.95 3.31
N PRO A 115 -5.46 -11.35 3.89
CA PRO A 115 -6.58 -12.11 4.44
C PRO A 115 -7.25 -13.00 3.39
N LYS A 116 -7.69 -14.21 3.79
CA LYS A 116 -8.33 -15.17 2.87
C LYS A 116 -9.58 -14.60 2.22
N GLU A 117 -10.30 -13.74 2.94
CA GLU A 117 -11.47 -13.02 2.48
C GLU A 117 -11.14 -12.07 1.33
N ILE A 118 -10.00 -11.38 1.40
CA ILE A 118 -9.52 -10.50 0.32
C ILE A 118 -9.05 -11.34 -0.87
N ILE A 119 -8.29 -12.41 -0.63
CA ILE A 119 -7.84 -13.35 -1.68
C ILE A 119 -9.04 -13.88 -2.47
N LYS A 120 -10.12 -14.26 -1.79
CA LYS A 120 -11.35 -14.78 -2.43
C LYS A 120 -12.09 -13.72 -3.26
N LEU A 121 -11.95 -12.44 -2.92
CA LEU A 121 -12.59 -11.33 -3.64
C LEU A 121 -11.74 -10.81 -4.80
N ALA A 122 -10.44 -11.08 -4.82
CA ALA A 122 -9.53 -10.57 -5.82
C ALA A 122 -9.66 -11.32 -7.15
N ASP A 123 -9.67 -10.57 -8.25
CA ASP A 123 -9.66 -11.14 -9.60
C ASP A 123 -8.31 -11.78 -9.95
N THR A 124 -7.23 -11.34 -9.31
CA THR A 124 -5.87 -11.86 -9.52
C THR A 124 -5.09 -11.80 -8.22
N VAL A 125 -4.35 -12.87 -7.93
CA VAL A 125 -3.49 -13.00 -6.75
C VAL A 125 -2.15 -13.58 -7.18
N SER A 126 -1.07 -12.87 -6.86
CA SER A 126 0.30 -13.33 -7.04
C SER A 126 0.97 -13.44 -5.67
N ASP A 127 1.58 -14.59 -5.39
CA ASP A 127 2.37 -14.82 -4.18
C ASP A 127 3.87 -14.82 -4.54
N VAL A 128 4.63 -13.93 -3.89
CA VAL A 128 6.08 -13.84 -4.07
C VAL A 128 6.74 -14.55 -2.90
N GLN A 129 7.25 -15.76 -3.16
CA GLN A 129 7.92 -16.57 -2.16
C GLN A 129 9.42 -16.26 -2.10
N GLU A 130 9.94 -16.06 -0.89
CA GLU A 130 11.37 -15.89 -0.65
C GLU A 130 12.09 -17.24 -0.81
N ILE A 131 12.64 -17.50 -1.99
CA ILE A 131 13.51 -18.68 -2.22
C ILE A 131 14.92 -18.42 -1.66
N LYS A 132 15.41 -17.18 -1.79
CA LYS A 132 16.69 -16.72 -1.25
C LYS A 132 16.69 -15.20 -1.12
N HIS A 133 17.24 -14.69 -0.03
CA HIS A 133 17.47 -13.26 0.19
C HIS A 133 18.90 -13.01 0.68
N HIS A 134 19.57 -11.95 0.22
CA HIS A 134 20.95 -11.66 0.64
C HIS A 134 21.06 -11.26 2.11
N TYR A 135 19.98 -10.74 2.68
CA TYR A 135 19.88 -10.48 4.12
C TYR A 135 20.20 -11.72 4.96
N ASN A 136 19.77 -12.91 4.51
CA ASN A 136 20.06 -14.18 5.20
C ASN A 136 21.55 -14.57 5.13
N ALA A 137 22.32 -13.94 4.24
CA ALA A 137 23.78 -14.06 4.16
C ALA A 137 24.50 -12.92 4.91
N GLY A 138 23.78 -12.12 5.71
CA GLY A 138 24.34 -11.01 6.50
C GLY A 138 24.57 -9.72 5.71
N ILE A 139 24.14 -9.66 4.44
CA ILE A 139 24.25 -8.45 3.63
C ILE A 139 23.10 -7.50 3.99
N LYS A 140 23.46 -6.34 4.55
CA LYS A 140 22.52 -5.28 4.93
C LYS A 140 21.85 -4.63 3.70
N ASP A 141 20.85 -3.82 3.99
CA ASP A 141 20.19 -2.93 3.04
C ASP A 141 21.19 -1.99 2.36
N ARG A 142 20.97 -1.72 1.07
CA ARG A 142 21.81 -0.86 0.25
C ARG A 142 20.99 0.11 -0.58
N ALA A 143 21.58 1.30 -0.78
CA ALA A 143 21.00 2.34 -1.61
C ALA A 143 20.74 1.84 -3.04
N GLY A 144 19.57 2.17 -3.58
CA GLY A 144 19.13 1.79 -4.92
C GLY A 144 18.50 0.39 -5.00
N ILE A 145 18.44 -0.38 -3.91
CA ILE A 145 17.71 -1.64 -3.85
C ILE A 145 16.66 -1.60 -2.74
N GLU A 146 17.05 -1.45 -1.47
CA GLU A 146 16.11 -1.37 -0.35
C GLU A 146 15.68 0.06 -0.02
N TYR A 147 16.49 1.07 -0.35
CA TYR A 147 16.18 2.48 -0.08
C TYR A 147 16.73 3.48 -1.10
#